data_AF-A0A821PA19-F1
#
_entry.id   AF-A0A821PA19-F1
#
_cell.length_a   1.000
_cell.length_b   1.000
_cell.length_c   1.000
_cell.angle_alpha   90.00
_cell.angle_beta   90.00
_cell.angle_gamma   90.00
#
_symmetry.space_group_name_H-M   'P 1'
#
loop_
_entity.id
_entity.type
_entity.pdbx_description
1 polymer ?
#
loop_
_entity_poly.entity_id
_entity_poly.type
_entity_poly.pdbx_seq_one_letter_code
_entity_poly.pdbx_strand_id
1 'polypeptide(L)'
;MMMSWLTIFTCFAFLSSLIIANDPCRFESSTKGVIDLTSLGRTDGKAAYPDKLPSTGSGYKYSYNPCKPFTEEPACKGVAVCQVSMDGKFSFSLGTQESATWNQGGIGGGPSVTYSAGEKTVVVTLECVTDGTNELEALGEVSTNHYKLNLKHKCACWDGYVPPETTTKSSEGGGGSSSLSGGAIFTIIFLILVFDYFTGFVL
;
A
#
# COMPACT_ATOMS: atom_id res chain seq x y z
N MET A 1 24.48 28.38 -47.04
CA MET A 1 25.22 27.97 -45.84
C MET A 1 24.24 27.26 -44.93
N MET A 2 24.16 25.93 -45.11
CA MET A 2 23.30 25.01 -44.35
C MET A 2 24.13 24.34 -43.26
N MET A 3 23.43 23.90 -42.22
CA MET A 3 23.83 22.89 -41.22
C MET A 3 24.80 23.35 -40.13
N SER A 4 24.26 23.74 -38.98
CA SER A 4 24.75 23.29 -37.66
C SER A 4 23.76 23.66 -36.55
N TRP A 5 22.65 22.92 -36.42
CA TRP A 5 21.75 23.06 -35.26
C TRP A 5 21.01 21.75 -34.97
N LEU A 6 21.76 20.66 -34.99
CA LEU A 6 21.25 19.30 -34.80
C LEU A 6 22.05 18.62 -33.68
N THR A 7 22.05 19.22 -32.48
CA THR A 7 22.73 18.61 -31.31
C THR A 7 22.25 19.08 -29.92
N ILE A 8 21.02 19.61 -29.77
CA ILE A 8 20.47 19.84 -28.40
C ILE A 8 18.95 19.61 -28.38
N PHE A 9 18.46 18.48 -28.90
CA PHE A 9 17.03 18.13 -28.76
C PHE A 9 16.79 16.62 -28.64
N THR A 10 17.76 15.88 -28.11
CA THR A 10 17.60 14.45 -27.84
C THR A 10 17.71 14.19 -26.34
N CYS A 11 16.57 13.82 -25.78
CA CYS A 11 16.45 13.05 -24.54
C CYS A 11 16.58 13.82 -23.21
N PHE A 12 15.82 14.90 -23.03
CA PHE A 12 14.98 14.98 -21.83
C PHE A 12 13.74 14.10 -22.06
N ALA A 13 13.98 12.80 -22.30
CA ALA A 13 13.03 11.83 -21.80
C ALA A 13 13.16 12.01 -20.28
N PHE A 14 12.25 12.80 -19.72
CA PHE A 14 11.78 12.54 -18.38
C PHE A 14 11.35 11.07 -18.40
N LEU A 15 12.31 10.18 -18.13
CA LEU A 15 12.10 9.07 -17.25
C LEU A 15 11.66 9.70 -15.93
N SER A 16 10.43 10.20 -15.89
CA SER A 16 9.53 9.77 -14.84
C SER A 16 9.47 8.26 -15.00
N SER A 17 10.52 7.58 -14.53
CA SER A 17 10.35 6.33 -13.84
C SER A 17 9.18 6.62 -12.94
N LEU A 18 8.03 6.08 -13.33
CA LEU A 18 6.88 5.99 -12.47
C LEU A 18 7.48 5.41 -11.19
N ILE A 19 7.68 6.26 -10.19
CA ILE A 19 7.84 5.80 -8.84
C ILE A 19 6.50 5.14 -8.64
N ILE A 20 6.44 3.83 -8.89
CA ILE A 20 5.44 2.99 -8.27
C ILE A 20 5.80 3.20 -6.81
N ALA A 21 5.20 4.22 -6.20
CA ALA A 21 5.09 4.26 -4.77
C ALA A 21 4.46 2.91 -4.48
N ASN A 22 5.24 1.99 -3.91
CA ASN A 22 4.72 0.71 -3.48
C ASN A 22 3.55 1.06 -2.57
N ASP A 23 2.34 0.95 -3.09
CA ASP A 23 1.16 1.29 -2.32
C ASP A 23 1.05 0.17 -1.28
N PRO A 24 1.21 0.47 0.02
CA PRO A 24 1.12 -0.55 1.07
C PRO A 24 -0.26 -1.21 1.10
N CYS A 25 -1.26 -0.60 0.47
CA CYS A 25 -2.63 -1.07 0.45
C CYS A 25 -3.03 -1.87 -0.76
N ARG A 26 -2.43 -1.54 -1.91
CA ARG A 26 -2.92 -1.96 -3.20
C ARG A 26 -1.84 -2.69 -3.93
N PHE A 27 -2.18 -3.90 -4.35
CA PHE A 27 -1.28 -4.74 -5.10
C PHE A 27 -1.91 -5.13 -6.43
N GLU A 28 -1.28 -4.71 -7.50
CA GLU A 28 -1.73 -4.99 -8.86
C GLU A 28 -0.87 -6.07 -9.49
N SER A 29 -1.52 -7.12 -9.97
CA SER A 29 -0.90 -8.15 -10.77
C SER A 29 -1.47 -8.11 -12.18
N SER A 30 -0.58 -8.05 -13.18
CA SER A 30 -0.97 -8.07 -14.60
C SER A 30 -1.70 -9.36 -15.03
N THR A 31 -1.61 -10.42 -14.24
CA THR A 31 -2.17 -11.74 -14.56
C THR A 31 -3.27 -12.19 -13.62
N LYS A 32 -3.28 -11.73 -12.37
CA LYS A 32 -4.25 -12.19 -11.36
C LYS A 32 -5.31 -11.15 -11.00
N GLY A 33 -5.10 -9.86 -11.22
CA GLY A 33 -6.02 -8.78 -10.83
C GLY A 33 -5.46 -7.88 -9.73
N VAL A 34 -6.34 -7.21 -8.98
CA VAL A 34 -5.97 -6.24 -7.94
C VAL A 34 -6.40 -6.72 -6.55
N ILE A 35 -5.51 -6.60 -5.58
CA ILE A 35 -5.82 -6.71 -4.15
C ILE A 35 -5.82 -5.32 -3.55
N ASP A 36 -6.86 -4.97 -2.82
CA ASP A 36 -7.00 -3.68 -2.15
C ASP A 36 -7.44 -3.87 -0.70
N LEU A 37 -6.53 -3.59 0.23
CA LEU A 37 -6.76 -3.69 1.67
C LEU A 37 -7.19 -2.36 2.31
N THR A 38 -7.40 -1.29 1.53
CA THR A 38 -7.66 0.06 2.04
C THR A 38 -8.85 0.12 2.99
N SER A 39 -9.90 -0.66 2.71
CA SER A 39 -11.12 -0.71 3.52
C SER A 39 -10.94 -1.39 4.89
N LEU A 40 -9.87 -2.16 5.07
CA LEU A 40 -9.60 -2.88 6.33
C LEU A 40 -8.85 -2.02 7.33
N GLY A 41 -8.09 -1.04 6.84
CA GLY A 41 -7.27 -0.17 7.68
C GLY A 41 -8.14 0.81 8.46
N ARG A 42 -7.97 0.84 9.79
CA ARG A 42 -8.61 1.87 10.61
C ARG A 42 -7.85 3.19 10.50
N THR A 43 -8.59 4.30 10.42
CA THR A 43 -8.04 5.65 10.34
C THR A 43 -8.01 6.39 11.68
N ASP A 44 -8.46 5.77 12.77
CA ASP A 44 -8.54 6.38 14.10
C ASP A 44 -7.23 6.27 14.90
N GLY A 45 -6.14 5.88 14.24
CA GLY A 45 -4.82 5.70 14.85
C GLY A 45 -4.70 4.42 15.70
N LYS A 46 -5.69 3.52 15.65
CA LYS A 46 -5.68 2.22 16.34
C LYS A 46 -5.54 1.07 15.35
N ALA A 47 -5.09 -0.09 15.84
CA ALA A 47 -5.02 -1.29 15.04
C ALA A 47 -6.41 -1.82 14.63
N ALA A 48 -6.57 -2.22 13.36
CA ALA A 48 -7.75 -2.94 12.89
C ALA A 48 -7.90 -4.30 13.58
N TYR A 49 -6.77 -4.95 13.83
CA TYR A 49 -6.68 -6.24 14.49
C TYR A 49 -5.78 -6.10 15.72
N PRO A 50 -6.31 -5.64 16.87
CA PRO A 50 -5.52 -5.51 18.08
C PRO A 50 -5.34 -6.85 18.79
N ASP A 51 -4.23 -7.00 19.52
CA ASP A 51 -4.05 -7.98 20.59
C ASP A 51 -4.29 -9.45 20.21
N LYS A 52 -3.92 -9.84 18.99
CA LYS A 52 -4.03 -11.23 18.53
C LYS A 52 -3.02 -12.11 19.24
N LEU A 53 -3.55 -13.15 19.90
CA LEU A 53 -2.74 -14.18 20.55
C LEU A 53 -2.15 -15.12 19.50
N PRO A 54 -0.89 -15.53 19.65
CA PRO A 54 -0.24 -16.42 18.71
C PRO A 54 -0.69 -17.86 18.89
N SER A 55 -0.93 -18.58 17.79
CA SER A 55 -1.29 -20.00 17.80
C SER A 55 -0.18 -20.90 18.39
N THR A 56 1.07 -20.41 18.40
CA THR A 56 2.24 -21.13 18.95
C THR A 56 2.45 -20.95 20.46
N GLY A 57 1.60 -20.16 21.14
CA GLY A 57 1.65 -20.02 22.61
C GLY A 57 2.75 -19.10 23.16
N SER A 58 3.21 -18.11 22.38
CA SER A 58 4.21 -17.14 22.85
C SER A 58 3.66 -16.17 23.90
N GLY A 59 4.54 -15.64 24.78
CA GLY A 59 4.22 -14.62 25.78
C GLY A 59 4.00 -13.19 25.24
N TYR A 60 3.61 -13.09 23.96
CA TYR A 60 3.36 -11.84 23.24
C TYR A 60 2.04 -11.89 22.50
N LYS A 61 1.43 -10.73 22.32
CA LYS A 61 0.26 -10.46 21.48
C LYS A 61 0.66 -9.54 20.32
N TYR A 62 -0.08 -9.60 19.22
CA TYR A 62 0.25 -8.92 17.97
C TYR A 62 -0.90 -8.04 17.53
N SER A 63 -0.58 -6.78 17.22
CA SER A 63 -1.53 -5.82 16.67
C SER A 63 -1.16 -5.48 15.24
N TYR A 64 -2.14 -5.45 14.34
CA TYR A 64 -1.94 -5.15 12.92
C TYR A 64 -2.96 -4.14 12.43
N ASN A 65 -2.50 -3.17 11.65
CA ASN A 65 -3.36 -2.30 10.86
C ASN A 65 -2.86 -2.31 9.41
N PRO A 66 -3.61 -2.90 8.47
CA PRO A 66 -3.29 -2.72 7.06
C PRO A 66 -3.40 -1.25 6.71
N CYS A 67 -2.60 -0.77 5.76
CA CYS A 67 -2.75 0.52 5.09
C CYS A 67 -2.53 1.82 5.86
N LYS A 68 -2.79 1.82 7.17
CA LYS A 68 -2.83 3.02 7.98
C LYS A 68 -1.91 2.83 9.18
N PRO A 69 -0.97 3.77 9.42
CA PRO A 69 -0.12 3.67 10.59
C PRO A 69 -0.98 3.80 11.85
N PHE A 70 -0.62 3.06 12.90
CA PHE A 70 -1.24 3.16 14.21
C PHE A 70 -0.19 3.36 15.29
N THR A 71 -0.64 3.77 16.48
CA THR A 71 0.24 3.92 17.65
C THR A 71 -0.30 3.11 18.81
N GLU A 72 0.58 2.32 19.42
CA GLU A 72 0.35 1.52 20.61
C GLU A 72 1.53 1.71 21.57
N GLU A 73 1.25 2.26 22.74
CA GLU A 73 2.27 2.53 23.75
C GLU A 73 2.75 1.22 24.40
N PRO A 74 4.02 1.14 24.85
CA PRO A 74 4.99 2.24 24.94
C PRO A 74 5.90 2.49 23.71
N ALA A 75 6.08 1.55 22.77
CA ALA A 75 7.15 1.66 21.75
C ALA A 75 6.67 1.69 20.30
N CYS A 76 5.42 1.30 20.01
CA CYS A 76 4.95 1.20 18.63
C CYS A 76 4.33 2.52 18.18
N LYS A 77 5.10 3.38 17.50
CA LYS A 77 4.63 4.68 17.00
C LYS A 77 4.65 4.71 15.48
N GLY A 78 3.48 4.98 14.89
CA GLY A 78 3.32 5.06 13.44
C GLY A 78 3.64 3.74 12.71
N VAL A 79 3.30 2.60 13.33
CA VAL A 79 3.67 1.27 12.81
C VAL A 79 2.53 0.64 12.01
N ALA A 80 2.87 -0.34 11.17
CA ALA A 80 1.91 -1.24 10.53
C ALA A 80 1.62 -2.46 11.39
N VAL A 81 2.63 -2.94 12.12
CA VAL A 81 2.55 -4.13 12.97
C VAL A 81 3.30 -3.88 14.29
N CYS A 82 2.66 -4.23 15.40
CA CYS A 82 3.24 -4.15 16.74
C CYS A 82 3.20 -5.50 17.43
N GLN A 83 4.25 -5.83 18.18
CA GLN A 83 4.28 -6.93 19.14
C GLN A 83 4.32 -6.35 20.54
N VAL A 84 3.50 -6.86 21.45
CA VAL A 84 3.46 -6.43 22.85
C VAL A 84 3.49 -7.64 23.76
N SER A 85 4.24 -7.59 24.86
CA SER A 85 4.24 -8.67 25.85
C SER A 85 2.87 -8.80 26.51
N MET A 86 2.51 -9.99 27.00
CA MET A 86 1.21 -10.19 27.68
C MET A 86 1.02 -9.29 28.90
N ASP A 87 2.11 -8.92 29.58
CA ASP A 87 2.09 -7.98 30.71
C ASP A 87 2.13 -6.50 30.30
N GLY A 88 2.18 -6.20 28.99
CA GLY A 88 2.18 -4.86 28.42
C GLY A 88 3.46 -4.06 28.63
N LYS A 89 4.51 -4.64 29.24
CA LYS A 89 5.73 -3.91 29.60
C LYS A 89 6.71 -3.75 28.47
N PHE A 90 6.74 -4.70 27.55
CA PHE A 90 7.64 -4.70 26.40
C PHE A 90 6.81 -4.59 25.12
N SER A 91 7.24 -3.72 24.23
CA SER A 91 6.66 -3.61 22.89
C SER A 91 7.75 -3.43 21.86
N PHE A 92 7.52 -4.01 20.68
CA PHE A 92 8.46 -4.02 19.57
C PHE A 92 7.72 -3.67 18.29
N SER A 93 8.23 -2.68 17.57
CA SER A 93 7.81 -2.43 16.19
C SER A 93 8.28 -3.58 15.30
N LEU A 94 7.37 -4.16 14.53
CA LEU A 94 7.69 -5.22 13.57
C LEU A 94 7.69 -4.72 12.11
N GLY A 95 7.20 -3.50 11.88
CA GLY A 95 7.20 -2.89 10.56
C GLY A 95 6.40 -1.60 10.45
N THR A 96 6.66 -0.83 9.40
CA THR A 96 6.01 0.46 9.10
C THR A 96 5.29 0.35 7.75
N GLN A 97 4.37 1.28 7.45
CA GLN A 97 3.65 1.22 6.17
C GLN A 97 4.61 1.46 4.99
N GLU A 98 5.65 2.26 5.21
CA GLU A 98 6.66 2.62 4.21
C GLU A 98 7.58 1.45 3.87
N SER A 99 7.69 0.43 4.73
CA SER A 99 8.49 -0.77 4.47
C SER A 99 7.71 -1.91 3.80
N ALA A 100 6.44 -1.67 3.44
CA ALA A 100 5.60 -2.66 2.79
C ALA A 100 6.20 -3.12 1.46
N THR A 101 6.33 -4.44 1.31
CA THR A 101 6.76 -5.09 0.07
C THR A 101 5.84 -6.24 -0.26
N TRP A 102 5.23 -6.19 -1.44
CA TRP A 102 4.27 -7.19 -1.88
C TRP A 102 4.93 -8.39 -2.56
N ASN A 103 4.31 -9.56 -2.38
CA ASN A 103 4.64 -10.79 -3.07
C ASN A 103 3.36 -11.44 -3.59
N GLN A 104 3.34 -11.77 -4.88
CA GLN A 104 2.17 -12.37 -5.54
C GLN A 104 1.88 -13.83 -5.15
N GLY A 105 2.84 -14.47 -4.48
CA GLY A 105 2.81 -15.90 -4.22
C GLY A 105 3.14 -16.72 -5.47
N GLY A 106 3.87 -17.82 -5.26
CA GLY A 106 4.19 -18.80 -6.29
C GLY A 106 3.04 -19.79 -6.55
N ILE A 107 3.34 -20.87 -7.27
CA ILE A 107 2.41 -21.98 -7.47
C ILE A 107 2.09 -22.60 -6.10
N GLY A 108 0.82 -22.55 -5.69
CA GLY A 108 0.36 -23.06 -4.38
C GLY A 108 0.58 -22.11 -3.19
N GLY A 109 1.15 -20.93 -3.40
CA GLY A 109 1.29 -19.88 -2.38
C GLY A 109 0.32 -18.73 -2.61
N GLY A 110 -0.37 -18.29 -1.55
CA GLY A 110 -1.19 -17.08 -1.57
C GLY A 110 -0.34 -15.79 -1.65
N PRO A 111 -0.96 -14.66 -2.02
CA PRO A 111 -0.29 -13.37 -1.97
C PRO A 111 0.08 -12.99 -0.53
N SER A 112 1.10 -12.16 -0.37
CA SER A 112 1.52 -11.67 0.95
C SER A 112 2.10 -10.26 0.87
N VAL A 113 2.04 -9.56 2.00
CA VAL A 113 2.74 -8.30 2.21
C VAL A 113 3.74 -8.47 3.35
N THR A 114 4.96 -8.01 3.12
CA THR A 114 6.04 -8.06 4.10
C THR A 114 6.31 -6.66 4.61
N TYR A 115 6.41 -6.51 5.93
CA TYR A 115 6.84 -5.27 6.58
C TYR A 115 8.12 -5.53 7.36
N SER A 116 8.95 -4.49 7.53
CA SER A 116 10.21 -4.58 8.25
C SER A 116 10.49 -3.39 9.16
N ALA A 117 11.19 -3.65 10.26
CA ALA A 117 11.70 -2.68 11.23
C ALA A 117 13.07 -3.14 11.76
N GLY A 118 14.15 -2.53 11.24
CA GLY A 118 15.52 -2.99 11.53
C GLY A 118 15.73 -4.41 11.00
N GLU A 119 16.14 -5.33 11.87
CA GLU A 119 16.32 -6.75 11.52
C GLU A 119 15.00 -7.56 11.57
N LYS A 120 13.92 -6.97 12.09
CA LYS A 120 12.63 -7.66 12.23
C LYS A 120 11.85 -7.59 10.94
N THR A 121 11.28 -8.73 10.57
CA THR A 121 10.46 -8.87 9.36
C THR A 121 9.18 -9.61 9.71
N VAL A 122 8.03 -9.07 9.32
CA VAL A 122 6.73 -9.74 9.45
C VAL A 122 6.12 -9.96 8.08
N VAL A 123 5.75 -11.21 7.82
CA VAL A 123 5.02 -11.61 6.60
C VAL A 123 3.56 -11.77 6.96
N VAL A 124 2.70 -10.98 6.32
CA VAL A 124 1.25 -11.11 6.39
C VAL A 124 0.79 -11.86 5.15
N THR A 125 0.47 -13.14 5.31
CA THR A 125 -0.12 -13.95 4.25
C THR A 125 -1.59 -13.60 4.11
N LEU A 126 -2.04 -13.47 2.86
CA LEU A 126 -3.42 -13.17 2.54
C LEU A 126 -4.15 -14.46 2.14
N GLU A 127 -5.19 -14.79 2.88
CA GLU A 127 -6.07 -15.93 2.64
C GLU A 127 -7.43 -15.42 2.17
N CYS A 128 -7.75 -15.73 0.91
CA CYS A 128 -9.01 -15.37 0.28
C CYS A 128 -10.15 -16.23 0.83
N VAL A 129 -11.14 -15.58 1.45
CA VAL A 129 -12.36 -16.23 1.97
C VAL A 129 -13.59 -15.46 1.48
N THR A 130 -14.63 -16.16 1.03
CA THR A 130 -15.84 -15.56 0.44
C THR A 130 -17.06 -15.57 1.37
N ASP A 131 -16.93 -16.16 2.55
CA ASP A 131 -17.98 -16.34 3.56
C ASP A 131 -18.19 -15.11 4.46
N GLY A 132 -17.42 -14.04 4.24
CA GLY A 132 -17.45 -12.84 5.08
C GLY A 132 -16.57 -12.92 6.31
N THR A 133 -15.76 -13.97 6.45
CA THR A 133 -14.77 -14.07 7.53
C THR A 133 -13.81 -12.89 7.48
N ASN A 134 -13.60 -12.28 8.65
CA ASN A 134 -12.66 -11.20 8.87
C ASN A 134 -11.82 -11.51 10.09
N GLU A 135 -10.75 -12.26 9.88
CA GLU A 135 -9.93 -12.81 10.95
C GLU A 135 -8.45 -12.60 10.67
N LEU A 136 -7.71 -12.23 11.71
CA LEU A 136 -6.26 -12.24 11.70
C LEU A 136 -5.76 -13.29 12.69
N GLU A 137 -5.09 -14.30 12.18
CA GLU A 137 -4.37 -15.28 12.97
C GLU A 137 -2.90 -14.85 13.09
N ALA A 138 -2.41 -14.74 14.32
CA ALA A 138 -0.99 -14.57 14.56
C ALA A 138 -0.34 -15.96 14.70
N LEU A 139 0.63 -16.30 13.86
CA LEU A 139 1.46 -17.48 14.11
C LEU A 139 2.59 -17.13 15.10
N GLY A 140 2.97 -15.86 15.15
CA GLY A 140 4.03 -15.32 15.99
C GLY A 140 5.40 -15.42 15.32
N GLU A 141 6.45 -15.47 16.14
CA GLU A 141 7.83 -15.62 15.70
C GLU A 141 8.09 -17.07 15.25
N VAL A 142 8.35 -17.27 13.96
CA VAL A 142 8.59 -18.61 13.39
C VAL A 142 10.08 -18.94 13.29
N SER A 143 10.92 -17.92 13.23
CA SER A 143 12.36 -17.98 13.41
C SER A 143 12.83 -16.62 13.95
N THR A 144 14.06 -16.53 14.47
CA THR A 144 14.57 -15.31 15.11
C THR A 144 14.36 -14.08 14.23
N ASN A 145 13.66 -13.07 14.75
CA ASN A 145 13.28 -11.83 14.07
C ASN A 145 12.36 -11.99 12.83
N HIS A 146 11.81 -13.18 12.57
CA HIS A 146 10.87 -13.44 11.48
C HIS A 146 9.51 -13.87 12.00
N TYR A 147 8.50 -13.05 11.70
CA TYR A 147 7.14 -13.21 12.20
C TYR A 147 6.19 -13.55 11.07
N LYS A 148 5.14 -14.32 11.37
CA LYS A 148 4.07 -14.62 10.41
C LYS A 148 2.70 -14.29 10.99
N LEU A 149 1.90 -13.62 10.17
CA LEU A 149 0.48 -13.38 10.40
C LEU A 149 -0.30 -13.92 9.19
N ASN A 150 -1.51 -14.39 9.40
CA ASN A 150 -2.40 -14.84 8.35
C ASN A 150 -3.71 -14.05 8.41
N LEU A 151 -4.01 -13.31 7.35
CA LEU A 151 -5.21 -12.48 7.24
C LEU A 151 -6.23 -13.18 6.34
N LYS A 152 -7.34 -13.61 6.93
CA LYS A 152 -8.50 -14.15 6.23
C LYS A 152 -9.49 -13.03 5.97
N HIS A 153 -9.65 -12.66 4.70
CA HIS A 153 -10.65 -11.65 4.30
C HIS A 153 -11.11 -11.81 2.85
N LYS A 154 -12.29 -11.28 2.52
CA LYS A 154 -12.74 -11.18 1.11
C LYS A 154 -11.83 -10.26 0.27
N CYS A 155 -11.31 -9.20 0.87
CA CYS A 155 -10.36 -8.27 0.24
C CYS A 155 -8.97 -8.88 0.01
N ALA A 156 -8.67 -10.05 0.58
CA ALA A 156 -7.45 -10.81 0.26
C ALA A 156 -7.59 -11.58 -1.07
N CYS A 157 -8.80 -11.67 -1.63
CA CYS A 157 -9.03 -12.23 -2.95
C CYS A 157 -8.60 -11.23 -4.04
N TRP A 158 -8.06 -11.76 -5.14
CA TRP A 158 -7.89 -10.98 -6.36
C TRP A 158 -9.24 -10.46 -6.86
N ASP A 159 -9.30 -9.16 -7.13
CA ASP A 159 -10.51 -8.41 -7.49
C ASP A 159 -11.65 -8.56 -6.46
N GLY A 160 -11.32 -8.93 -5.22
CA GLY A 160 -12.28 -9.14 -4.13
C GLY A 160 -12.77 -7.86 -3.46
N TYR A 161 -12.20 -6.71 -3.84
CA TYR A 161 -12.60 -5.42 -3.30
C TYR A 161 -14.07 -5.12 -3.60
N VAL A 162 -14.84 -4.91 -2.54
CA VAL A 162 -16.19 -4.37 -2.63
C VAL A 162 -16.08 -2.91 -2.20
N PRO A 163 -16.30 -1.94 -3.11
CA PRO A 163 -16.44 -0.55 -2.69
C PRO A 163 -17.53 -0.47 -1.63
N PRO A 164 -17.40 0.37 -0.59
CA PRO A 164 -18.51 0.60 0.33
C PRO A 164 -19.71 1.00 -0.50
N GLU A 165 -20.77 0.17 -0.49
CA GLU A 165 -22.00 0.44 -1.24
C GLU A 165 -22.45 1.86 -0.89
N THR A 166 -22.29 2.78 -1.83
CA THR A 166 -22.98 4.05 -1.75
C THR A 166 -24.44 3.65 -1.88
N THR A 167 -25.20 3.79 -0.79
CA THR A 167 -26.64 3.56 -0.77
C THR A 167 -27.30 4.57 -1.70
N THR A 168 -27.22 4.30 -2.99
CA THR A 168 -27.78 5.12 -4.05
C THR A 168 -28.92 4.30 -4.58
N LYS A 169 -30.12 4.73 -4.18
CA LYS A 169 -31.36 4.37 -4.85
C LYS A 169 -31.12 4.37 -6.36
N SER A 170 -31.55 3.29 -6.99
CA SER A 170 -31.90 3.18 -8.39
C SER A 170 -32.04 4.52 -9.12
N SER A 171 -31.14 4.79 -10.05
CA SER A 171 -31.51 5.44 -11.30
C SER A 171 -30.47 5.13 -12.37
N GLU A 172 -31.00 4.68 -13.50
CA GLU A 172 -30.32 4.44 -14.75
C GLU A 172 -29.53 5.68 -15.22
N GLY A 173 -28.39 5.47 -15.87
CA GLY A 173 -27.85 6.47 -16.80
C GLY A 173 -26.33 6.63 -16.83
N GLY A 174 -25.71 6.12 -17.90
CA GLY A 174 -24.81 6.94 -18.72
C GLY A 174 -23.31 6.92 -18.41
N GLY A 175 -22.56 6.22 -19.28
CA GLY A 175 -21.48 6.80 -20.10
C GLY A 175 -20.33 7.53 -19.39
N GLY A 176 -19.16 6.89 -19.35
CA GLY A 176 -17.93 7.47 -18.84
C GLY A 176 -17.39 8.67 -19.63
N SER A 177 -16.58 9.48 -18.95
CA SER A 177 -15.46 10.19 -19.56
C SER A 177 -14.47 10.65 -18.47
N SER A 178 -13.20 10.45 -18.77
CA SER A 178 -12.04 10.86 -17.99
C SER A 178 -11.96 12.40 -17.97
N SER A 179 -12.27 13.01 -16.84
CA SER A 179 -12.15 14.46 -16.66
C SER A 179 -10.74 14.82 -16.20
N LEU A 180 -9.90 15.28 -17.14
CA LEU A 180 -8.65 15.97 -16.83
C LEU A 180 -9.02 17.36 -16.28
N SER A 181 -8.70 17.59 -15.01
CA SER A 181 -8.92 18.86 -14.31
C SER A 181 -8.30 20.02 -15.09
N GLY A 182 -9.12 21.02 -15.45
CA GLY A 182 -8.74 22.19 -16.26
C GLY A 182 -7.57 23.02 -15.70
N GLY A 183 -7.12 22.76 -14.47
CA GLY A 183 -5.91 23.37 -13.90
C GLY A 183 -4.59 22.94 -14.56
N ALA A 184 -4.54 21.74 -15.16
CA ALA A 184 -3.31 21.25 -15.80
C ALA A 184 -3.02 21.94 -17.16
N ILE A 185 -4.07 22.36 -17.87
CA ILE A 185 -3.96 22.98 -19.20
C ILE A 185 -3.32 24.37 -19.10
N PHE A 186 -3.72 25.18 -18.11
CA PHE A 186 -3.17 26.52 -17.92
C PHE A 186 -1.67 26.50 -17.58
N THR A 187 -1.22 25.51 -16.80
CA THR A 187 0.19 25.36 -16.44
C THR A 187 1.06 25.01 -17.64
N ILE A 188 0.57 24.14 -18.53
CA ILE A 188 1.31 23.76 -19.75
C ILE A 188 1.46 24.97 -20.70
N ILE A 189 0.38 25.74 -20.90
CA ILE A 189 0.41 26.92 -21.78
C ILE A 189 1.36 27.99 -21.21
N PHE A 190 1.34 28.23 -19.90
CA PHE A 190 2.23 29.21 -19.26
C PHE A 190 3.71 28.84 -19.42
N LEU A 191 4.05 27.55 -19.25
CA LEU A 191 5.44 27.08 -19.39
C LEU A 191 5.97 27.22 -20.84
N ILE A 192 5.13 26.97 -21.85
CA ILE A 192 5.50 27.16 -23.26
C ILE A 192 5.80 28.64 -23.54
N LEU A 193 4.91 29.55 -23.12
CA LEU A 193 5.09 30.99 -23.36
C LEU A 193 6.32 31.57 -22.66
N VAL A 194 6.62 31.11 -21.44
CA VAL A 194 7.83 31.50 -20.72
C VAL A 194 9.09 31.02 -21.45
N PHE A 195 9.09 29.79 -21.96
CA PHE A 195 10.22 29.24 -22.70
C PHE A 195 10.46 29.98 -24.03
N ASP A 196 9.39 30.30 -24.77
CA ASP A 196 9.48 31.11 -26.00
C ASP A 196 10.00 32.52 -25.71
N TYR A 197 9.60 33.13 -24.60
CA TYR A 197 10.12 34.43 -24.17
C TYR A 197 11.63 34.39 -23.88
N PHE A 198 12.11 33.37 -23.17
CA PHE A 198 13.53 33.26 -22.83
C PHE A 198 14.41 32.89 -24.03
N THR A 199 13.91 32.09 -24.98
CA THR A 199 14.65 31.74 -26.19
C THR A 199 14.65 32.86 -27.23
N GLY A 200 13.57 33.65 -27.31
CA GLY A 200 13.49 34.83 -28.19
C GLY A 200 14.34 36.02 -27.76
N PHE A 201 14.74 36.11 -26.48
CA PHE A 201 15.57 37.20 -25.97
C PHE A 201 17.09 36.95 -26.14
N VAL A 202 17.50 35.75 -26.54
CA VAL A 202 18.92 35.35 -26.69
C VAL A 202 19.40 35.41 -28.16
N LEU A 203 18.58 35.93 -29.08
CA LEU A 203 18.93 36.16 -30.49
C LEU A 203 19.04 37.66 -30.82
#